data_AF-A0A523M8I2-F1
#
_entry.id   AF-A0A523M8I2-F1
#
_cell.length_a   1.000
_cell.length_b   1.000
_cell.length_c   1.000
_cell.angle_alpha   90.00
_cell.angle_beta   90.00
_cell.angle_gamma   90.00
#
_symmetry.space_group_name_H-M   'P 1'
#
loop_
_entity.id
_entity.type
_entity.pdbx_description
1 polymer ?
#
loop_
_entity_poly.entity_id
_entity_poly.type
_entity_poly.pdbx_seq_one_letter_code
_entity_poly.pdbx_strand_id
1 'polypeptide(L)'
;MTYFRYSRYAWACAPALAYAAASFPSYCETREHRRQGGRASFRQGGRASFGVRRPLRYLGYHLDLDESQMRRVAAILNGLKTEREQAELDEKRTVAAVADLMTGEAPLPEELKAALAPRLDSAERLQREVQRAIQALYEALDADQRELFADLLRSGTISI
;
A
#
# COMPACT_ATOMS: atom_id res chain seq x y z
N MET A 1 6.85 59.13 10.57
CA MET A 1 6.55 60.31 9.70
C MET A 1 7.71 60.42 8.73
N THR A 2 7.61 60.33 7.40
CA THR A 2 6.56 60.60 6.41
C THR A 2 6.81 59.76 5.16
N TYR A 3 5.72 59.40 4.48
CA TYR A 3 5.65 58.80 3.15
C TYR A 3 6.35 59.64 2.06
N PHE A 4 6.90 59.01 1.02
CA PHE A 4 6.66 59.43 -0.37
C PHE A 4 6.78 58.24 -1.33
N ARG A 5 5.86 58.22 -2.31
CA ARG A 5 5.44 57.12 -3.19
C ARG A 5 5.59 57.59 -4.64
N TYR A 6 5.64 56.62 -5.57
CA TYR A 6 5.60 56.71 -7.05
C TYR A 6 6.97 56.92 -7.75
N SER A 7 7.28 56.36 -8.93
CA SER A 7 6.40 55.87 -10.01
C SER A 7 7.16 54.96 -11.00
N ARG A 8 6.45 53.94 -11.50
CA ARG A 8 6.32 53.49 -12.90
C ARG A 8 7.53 53.63 -13.85
N TYR A 9 8.07 52.49 -14.28
CA TYR A 9 8.27 52.24 -15.72
C TYR A 9 7.93 50.79 -16.05
N ALA A 10 6.83 50.62 -16.77
CA ALA A 10 6.46 49.45 -17.53
C ALA A 10 6.78 49.73 -19.00
N TRP A 11 7.55 48.87 -19.65
CA TRP A 11 7.73 48.74 -21.10
C TRP A 11 7.92 47.23 -21.32
N ALA A 12 6.93 46.41 -21.68
CA ALA A 12 6.11 46.38 -22.90
C ALA A 12 6.93 46.24 -24.20
N CYS A 13 6.62 45.14 -24.91
CA CYS A 13 6.81 44.85 -26.34
C CYS A 13 8.20 44.39 -26.86
N ALA A 14 8.24 43.09 -27.21
CA ALA A 14 8.97 42.58 -28.39
C ALA A 14 8.32 43.14 -29.68
N PRO A 15 8.99 43.20 -30.85
CA PRO A 15 9.10 42.00 -31.71
C PRO A 15 10.31 41.93 -32.67
N ALA A 16 10.36 40.81 -33.41
CA ALA A 16 10.77 40.67 -34.81
C ALA A 16 12.19 40.12 -35.16
N LEU A 17 12.13 38.92 -35.75
CA LEU A 17 12.90 38.42 -36.90
C LEU A 17 14.34 37.91 -36.69
N ALA A 18 14.47 36.58 -36.62
CA ALA A 18 15.46 35.88 -37.44
C ALA A 18 14.97 34.44 -37.74
N TYR A 19 14.74 34.19 -39.02
CA TYR A 19 14.45 32.94 -39.68
C TYR A 19 15.63 31.96 -39.52
N ALA A 20 15.40 30.73 -39.07
CA ALA A 20 16.19 29.56 -39.48
C ALA A 20 15.37 28.28 -39.24
N ALA A 21 14.96 27.67 -40.35
CA ALA A 21 14.24 26.42 -40.38
C ALA A 21 15.09 25.28 -39.80
N ALA A 22 14.56 24.60 -38.78
CA ALA A 22 15.03 23.30 -38.36
C ALA A 22 13.84 22.35 -38.35
N SER A 23 13.88 21.47 -39.36
CA SER A 23 13.07 20.28 -39.59
C SER A 23 12.57 19.60 -38.32
N PHE A 24 11.24 19.43 -38.21
CA PHE A 24 10.59 18.52 -37.28
C PHE A 24 10.87 17.06 -37.71
N PRO A 25 11.46 16.21 -36.86
CA PRO A 25 11.39 14.77 -37.08
C PRO A 25 10.00 14.25 -36.68
N SER A 26 9.32 13.76 -37.71
CA SER A 26 8.09 13.00 -37.71
C SER A 26 8.05 11.90 -36.62
N TYR A 27 6.94 11.84 -35.89
CA TYR A 27 6.56 10.68 -35.08
C TYR A 27 6.20 9.50 -36.00
N CYS A 28 7.07 8.48 -36.01
CA CYS A 28 6.90 7.06 -36.32
C CYS A 28 8.33 6.54 -36.32
N GLU A 29 8.80 5.65 -35.44
CA GLU A 29 8.38 4.28 -35.19
C GLU A 29 9.42 3.80 -34.13
N THR A 30 9.12 3.03 -33.08
CA THR A 30 9.15 1.58 -33.20
C THR A 30 8.73 0.90 -31.90
N ARG A 31 8.00 -0.18 -32.15
CA ARG A 31 7.46 -1.20 -31.28
C ARG A 31 8.57 -2.04 -30.66
N GLU A 32 9.07 -1.63 -29.50
CA GLU A 32 9.77 -2.53 -28.58
C GLU A 32 9.25 -2.34 -27.15
N HIS A 33 8.01 -2.74 -26.92
CA HIS A 33 7.60 -3.15 -25.57
C HIS A 33 8.33 -4.46 -25.25
N ARG A 34 9.56 -4.25 -24.79
CA ARG A 34 10.38 -5.12 -23.97
C ARG A 34 9.53 -6.17 -23.28
N ARG A 35 9.78 -7.42 -23.65
CA ARG A 35 9.53 -8.61 -22.84
C ARG A 35 10.04 -8.35 -21.42
N GLN A 36 9.14 -7.93 -20.54
CA GLN A 36 9.31 -8.02 -19.09
C GLN A 36 8.11 -8.81 -18.56
N GLY A 37 8.06 -10.08 -18.97
CA GLY A 37 7.48 -11.13 -18.13
C GLY A 37 8.39 -11.32 -16.92
N GLY A 38 8.44 -10.31 -16.05
CA GLY A 38 9.03 -10.46 -14.73
C GLY A 38 8.23 -11.52 -14.02
N ARG A 39 8.92 -12.58 -13.57
CA ARG A 39 8.37 -13.54 -12.62
C ARG A 39 7.74 -12.72 -11.50
N ALA A 40 6.41 -12.72 -11.43
CA ALA A 40 5.66 -12.00 -10.42
C ALA A 40 5.89 -12.71 -9.09
N SER A 41 7.03 -12.45 -8.46
CA SER A 41 7.16 -12.63 -7.03
C SER A 41 6.07 -11.75 -6.42
N PHE A 42 5.10 -12.39 -5.75
CA PHE A 42 4.09 -11.72 -4.94
C PHE A 42 4.78 -11.16 -3.67
N ARG A 43 5.78 -10.29 -3.86
CA ARG A 43 6.43 -9.59 -2.77
C ARG A 43 5.52 -8.43 -2.41
N GLN A 44 4.81 -8.59 -1.30
CA GLN A 44 4.05 -7.54 -0.65
C GLN A 44 5.01 -6.44 -0.17
N GLY A 45 5.40 -5.56 -1.09
CA GLY A 45 6.44 -4.56 -0.84
C GLY A 45 6.77 -3.77 -2.09
N GLY A 46 5.85 -2.91 -2.52
CA GLY A 46 6.10 -1.98 -3.64
C GLY A 46 4.82 -1.35 -4.18
N ARG A 47 4.35 -0.29 -3.51
CA ARG A 47 3.46 0.80 -4.00
C ARG A 47 2.52 0.48 -5.20
N ALA A 48 1.81 -0.64 -5.11
CA ALA A 48 0.61 -0.99 -5.89
C ALA A 48 -0.30 -1.87 -5.01
N SER A 49 -0.53 -1.44 -3.77
CA SER A 49 -1.40 -2.13 -2.82
C SER A 49 -2.86 -1.81 -3.15
N PHE A 50 -3.39 -2.36 -4.24
CA PHE A 50 -4.80 -2.17 -4.56
C PHE A 50 -5.51 -3.50 -4.77
N GLY A 51 -5.77 -4.12 -3.61
CA GLY A 51 -6.99 -4.91 -3.37
C GLY A 51 -6.78 -6.40 -3.20
N VAL A 52 -7.80 -7.01 -2.58
CA VAL A 52 -7.94 -8.46 -2.42
C VAL A 52 -8.06 -9.20 -3.75
N ARG A 53 -8.41 -8.49 -4.83
CA ARG A 53 -8.70 -9.07 -6.14
C ARG A 53 -7.54 -9.85 -6.75
N ARG A 54 -6.29 -9.38 -6.61
CA ARG A 54 -5.12 -10.06 -7.18
C ARG A 54 -4.74 -11.32 -6.39
N PRO A 55 -4.60 -11.27 -5.05
CA PRO A 55 -4.46 -12.47 -4.24
C PRO A 55 -5.60 -13.46 -4.45
N LEU A 56 -6.84 -12.99 -4.49
CA LEU A 56 -8.02 -13.82 -4.68
C LEU A 56 -8.04 -14.51 -6.06
N ARG A 57 -7.69 -13.80 -7.14
CA ARG A 57 -7.57 -14.42 -8.47
C ARG A 57 -6.50 -15.52 -8.50
N TYR A 58 -5.38 -15.28 -7.82
CA TYR A 58 -4.30 -16.25 -7.71
C TYR A 58 -4.75 -17.51 -6.97
N LEU A 59 -5.35 -17.34 -5.78
CA LEU A 59 -5.88 -18.45 -4.99
C LEU A 59 -7.02 -19.19 -5.71
N GLY A 60 -7.93 -18.46 -6.36
CA GLY A 60 -9.02 -19.05 -7.13
C GLY A 60 -8.53 -19.98 -8.24
N TYR A 61 -7.46 -19.60 -8.94
CA TYR A 61 -6.85 -20.45 -9.96
C TYR A 61 -6.07 -21.63 -9.37
N HIS A 62 -5.29 -21.41 -8.31
CA HIS A 62 -4.41 -22.44 -7.75
C HIS A 62 -5.12 -23.48 -6.89
N LEU A 63 -6.23 -23.11 -6.26
CA LEU A 63 -7.01 -23.98 -5.38
C LEU A 63 -8.32 -24.44 -6.04
N ASP A 64 -8.57 -24.05 -7.29
CA ASP A 64 -9.82 -24.33 -8.02
C ASP A 64 -11.08 -23.97 -7.20
N LEU A 65 -11.11 -22.74 -6.67
CA LEU A 65 -12.18 -22.30 -5.79
C LEU A 65 -13.50 -22.15 -6.56
N ASP A 66 -14.57 -22.72 -6.01
CA ASP A 66 -15.91 -22.45 -6.53
C ASP A 66 -16.37 -21.01 -6.21
N GLU A 67 -17.46 -20.56 -6.84
CA GLU A 67 -17.95 -19.18 -6.68
C GLU A 67 -18.34 -18.85 -5.23
N SER A 68 -18.85 -19.84 -4.48
CA SER A 68 -19.21 -19.68 -3.07
C SER A 68 -17.97 -19.56 -2.19
N GLN A 69 -16.95 -20.39 -2.42
CA GLN A 69 -15.66 -20.33 -1.74
C GLN A 69 -14.95 -19.02 -2.06
N MET A 70 -14.95 -18.61 -3.34
CA MET A 70 -14.38 -17.36 -3.81
C MET A 70 -14.96 -16.15 -3.06
N ARG A 71 -16.28 -16.11 -2.84
CA ARG A 71 -16.92 -15.05 -2.04
C ARG A 71 -16.48 -15.07 -0.58
N ARG A 72 -16.41 -16.25 0.05
CA ARG A 72 -15.98 -16.39 1.45
C ARG A 72 -14.52 -15.97 1.63
N VAL A 73 -13.62 -16.47 0.79
CA VAL A 73 -12.19 -16.12 0.81
C VAL A 73 -12.00 -14.63 0.55
N ALA A 74 -12.77 -14.03 -0.37
CA ALA A 74 -12.73 -12.58 -0.58
C ALA A 74 -13.10 -11.78 0.67
N ALA A 75 -14.14 -12.19 1.39
CA ALA A 75 -14.55 -11.53 2.63
C ALA A 75 -13.47 -11.64 3.72
N ILE A 76 -12.88 -12.83 3.89
CA ILE A 76 -11.79 -13.07 4.86
C ILE A 76 -10.59 -12.17 4.56
N LEU A 77 -10.13 -12.17 3.30
CA LEU A 77 -8.99 -11.36 2.88
C LEU A 77 -9.27 -9.85 2.99
N ASN A 78 -10.53 -9.42 2.78
CA ASN A 78 -10.91 -8.01 2.98
C ASN A 78 -10.85 -7.63 4.45
N GLY A 79 -11.33 -8.47 5.37
CA GLY A 79 -11.22 -8.24 6.81
C GLY A 79 -9.76 -8.07 7.25
N LEU A 80 -8.89 -9.00 6.86
CA LEU A 80 -7.45 -8.90 7.14
C LEU A 80 -6.81 -7.65 6.56
N LYS A 81 -7.21 -7.26 5.35
CA LYS A 81 -6.70 -6.03 4.72
C LYS A 81 -7.08 -4.81 5.57
N THR A 82 -8.35 -4.68 5.94
CA THR A 82 -8.84 -3.56 6.74
C THR A 82 -8.11 -3.47 8.09
N GLU A 83 -7.91 -4.59 8.77
CA GLU A 83 -7.24 -4.62 10.07
C GLU A 83 -5.75 -4.28 9.98
N ARG A 84 -5.06 -4.71 8.92
CA ARG A 84 -3.68 -4.29 8.66
C ARG A 84 -3.58 -2.79 8.35
N GLU A 85 -4.51 -2.26 7.55
CA GLU A 85 -4.58 -0.82 7.27
C GLU A 85 -4.83 -0.03 8.56
N GLN A 86 -5.70 -0.54 9.45
CA GLN A 86 -5.95 0.07 10.75
C GLN A 86 -4.72 0.03 11.66
N ALA A 87 -4.01 -1.12 11.70
CA ALA A 87 -2.78 -1.25 12.46
C ALA A 87 -1.67 -0.30 11.95
N GLU A 88 -1.55 -0.11 10.63
CA GLU A 88 -0.60 0.85 10.05
C GLU A 88 -0.94 2.30 10.43
N LEU A 89 -2.24 2.65 10.49
CA LEU A 89 -2.69 3.96 10.96
C LEU A 89 -2.38 4.16 12.45
N ASP A 90 -2.64 3.16 13.27
CA ASP A 90 -2.36 3.20 14.70
C ASP A 90 -0.84 3.28 14.97
N GLU A 91 -0.01 2.59 14.18
CA GLU A 91 1.45 2.74 14.22
C GLU A 91 1.88 4.18 13.91
N LYS A 92 1.33 4.82 12.88
CA LYS A 92 1.62 6.23 12.56
C LYS A 92 1.22 7.16 13.70
N ARG A 93 0.10 6.90 14.37
CA ARG A 93 -0.36 7.67 15.54
C ARG A 93 0.58 7.50 16.74
N THR A 94 1.03 6.27 17.02
CA THR A 94 2.03 6.02 18.06
C THR A 94 3.34 6.73 17.75
N VAL A 95 3.82 6.70 16.51
CA VAL A 95 5.04 7.42 16.11
C VAL A 95 4.90 8.93 16.34
N ALA A 96 3.75 9.51 15.99
CA ALA A 96 3.47 10.91 16.25
C ALA A 96 3.47 11.24 17.76
N ALA A 97 2.77 10.44 18.58
CA ALA A 97 2.75 10.62 20.04
C ALA A 97 4.14 10.51 20.67
N VAL A 98 4.98 9.57 20.19
CA VAL A 98 6.37 9.45 20.64
C VAL A 98 7.19 10.66 20.20
N ALA A 99 6.99 11.17 18.98
CA ALA A 99 7.66 12.38 18.52
C ALA A 99 7.30 13.61 19.39
N ASP A 100 6.04 13.74 19.80
CA ASP A 100 5.60 14.80 20.71
C ASP A 100 6.34 14.71 22.05
N LEU A 101 6.45 13.51 22.64
CA LEU A 101 7.24 13.27 23.86
C LEU A 101 8.73 13.63 23.71
N MET A 102 9.32 13.48 22.52
CA MET A 102 10.72 13.86 22.27
C MET A 102 10.93 15.38 22.24
N THR A 103 9.88 16.15 21.98
CA THR A 103 9.94 17.63 21.93
C THR A 103 9.59 18.31 23.24
N GLY A 104 9.06 17.55 24.21
CA GLY A 104 8.72 18.01 25.55
C GLY A 104 9.86 17.84 26.56
N GLU A 105 9.49 17.88 27.84
CA GLU A 105 10.39 17.50 28.94
C GLU A 105 10.62 15.99 28.96
N ALA A 106 11.65 15.53 29.67
CA ALA A 106 11.98 14.11 29.74
C ALA A 106 10.78 13.30 30.25
N PRO A 107 10.23 12.37 29.44
CA PRO A 107 8.97 11.71 29.76
C PRO A 107 9.16 10.76 30.94
N LEU A 108 8.15 10.69 31.79
CA LEU A 108 8.10 9.67 32.82
C LEU A 108 7.87 8.28 32.17
N PRO A 109 8.32 7.19 32.79
CA PRO A 109 8.13 5.83 32.25
C PRO A 109 6.67 5.49 31.91
N GLU A 110 5.71 6.00 32.69
CA GLU A 110 4.28 5.76 32.46
C GLU A 110 3.74 6.52 31.25
N GLU A 111 4.25 7.72 30.95
CA GLU A 111 3.87 8.49 29.77
C GLU A 111 4.34 7.80 28.49
N LEU A 112 5.58 7.30 28.50
CA LEU A 112 6.12 6.51 27.40
C LEU A 112 5.32 5.22 27.20
N LYS A 113 4.98 4.53 28.28
CA LYS A 113 4.14 3.33 28.24
C LYS A 113 2.77 3.63 27.64
N ALA A 114 2.13 4.73 28.05
CA ALA A 114 0.85 5.15 27.53
C ALA A 114 0.91 5.48 26.02
N ALA A 115 1.98 6.15 25.57
CA ALA A 115 2.17 6.47 24.15
C ALA A 115 2.37 5.21 23.28
N LEU A 116 2.99 4.16 23.84
CA LEU A 116 3.24 2.89 23.14
C LEU A 116 2.08 1.90 23.23
N ALA A 117 1.16 2.03 24.19
CA ALA A 117 0.05 1.09 24.39
C ALA A 117 -0.81 0.85 23.14
N PRO A 118 -1.19 1.86 22.34
CA PRO A 118 -1.99 1.64 21.12
C PRO A 118 -1.32 0.71 20.08
N ARG A 119 0.02 0.68 20.04
CA ARG A 119 0.79 -0.21 19.16
C ARG A 119 0.68 -1.66 19.59
N LEU A 120 0.66 -1.93 20.88
CA LEU A 120 0.47 -3.29 21.41
C LEU A 120 -0.97 -3.74 21.17
N ASP A 121 -1.94 -2.88 21.46
CA ASP A 121 -3.36 -3.16 21.27
C ASP A 121 -3.71 -3.42 19.79
N SER A 122 -3.08 -2.69 18.86
CA SER A 122 -3.25 -2.94 17.42
C SER A 122 -2.62 -4.27 16.99
N ALA A 123 -1.45 -4.62 17.50
CA ALA A 123 -0.81 -5.91 17.22
C ALA A 123 -1.65 -7.09 17.71
N GLU A 124 -2.23 -6.99 18.91
CA GLU A 124 -3.11 -8.02 19.45
C GLU A 124 -4.42 -8.15 18.67
N ARG A 125 -5.02 -7.03 18.25
CA ARG A 125 -6.21 -7.05 17.39
C ARG A 125 -5.90 -7.75 16.06
N LEU A 126 -4.79 -7.40 15.43
CA LEU A 126 -4.36 -8.04 14.19
C LEU A 126 -4.11 -9.54 14.37
N GLN A 127 -3.48 -9.96 15.47
CA GLN A 127 -3.28 -11.37 15.78
C GLN A 127 -4.60 -12.14 15.90
N ARG A 128 -5.60 -11.57 16.61
CA ARG A 128 -6.93 -12.17 16.75
C ARG A 128 -7.63 -12.31 15.40
N GLU A 129 -7.47 -11.33 14.53
CA GLU A 129 -8.06 -11.35 13.19
C GLU A 129 -7.37 -12.35 12.25
N VAL A 130 -6.04 -12.49 12.34
CA VAL A 130 -5.31 -13.56 11.65
C VAL A 130 -5.77 -14.94 12.11
N GLN A 131 -5.94 -15.15 13.42
CA GLN A 131 -6.47 -16.40 13.95
C GLN A 131 -7.87 -16.71 13.40
N ARG A 132 -8.78 -15.73 13.41
CA ARG A 132 -10.13 -15.86 12.85
C ARG A 132 -10.10 -16.18 11.37
N ALA A 133 -9.23 -15.50 10.60
CA ALA A 133 -9.08 -15.73 9.18
C ALA A 133 -8.58 -17.14 8.87
N ILE A 134 -7.59 -17.65 9.63
CA ILE A 134 -7.09 -19.02 9.47
C ILE A 134 -8.21 -20.04 9.72
N GLN A 135 -8.99 -19.86 10.79
CA GLN A 135 -10.11 -20.74 11.08
C GLN A 135 -11.18 -20.71 9.97
N ALA A 136 -11.55 -19.51 9.52
CA ALA A 136 -12.54 -19.34 8.45
C ALA A 136 -12.05 -19.92 7.11
N LEU A 137 -10.76 -19.83 6.80
CA LEU A 137 -10.16 -20.48 5.62
C LEU A 137 -10.20 -22.00 5.75
N TYR A 138 -9.91 -22.55 6.93
CA TYR A 138 -9.99 -23.99 7.18
C TYR A 138 -11.40 -24.54 6.96
N GLU A 139 -12.44 -23.77 7.28
CA GLU A 139 -13.84 -24.13 7.06
C GLU A 139 -14.31 -23.91 5.61
N ALA A 140 -13.72 -22.94 4.91
CA ALA A 140 -14.08 -22.63 3.52
C ALA A 140 -13.46 -23.60 2.50
N LEU A 141 -12.30 -24.16 2.80
CA LEU A 141 -11.52 -25.01 1.91
C LEU A 141 -11.69 -26.49 2.26
N ASP A 142 -11.72 -27.36 1.26
CA ASP A 142 -11.72 -28.81 1.47
C ASP A 142 -10.31 -29.35 1.85
N ALA A 143 -10.18 -30.67 2.01
CA ALA A 143 -8.92 -31.28 2.41
C ALA A 143 -7.79 -31.08 1.39
N ASP A 144 -8.07 -31.29 0.11
CA ASP A 144 -7.08 -31.21 -0.97
C ASP A 144 -6.65 -29.75 -1.19
N GLN A 145 -7.61 -28.83 -1.18
CA GLN A 145 -7.36 -27.39 -1.24
C GLN A 145 -6.53 -26.89 -0.06
N ARG A 146 -6.74 -27.42 1.16
CA ARG A 146 -5.95 -27.05 2.34
C ARG A 146 -4.51 -27.54 2.23
N GLU A 147 -4.26 -28.69 1.62
CA GLU A 147 -2.90 -29.18 1.36
C GLU A 147 -2.17 -28.25 0.38
N LEU A 148 -2.81 -27.92 -0.75
CA LEU A 148 -2.26 -26.96 -1.72
C LEU A 148 -2.01 -25.59 -1.09
N PHE A 149 -2.94 -25.09 -0.28
CA PHE A 149 -2.78 -23.83 0.43
C PHE A 149 -1.60 -23.85 1.41
N ALA A 150 -1.40 -24.95 2.13
CA ALA A 150 -0.27 -25.13 3.03
C ALA A 150 1.07 -25.11 2.27
N ASP A 151 1.14 -25.71 1.07
CA ASP A 151 2.34 -25.66 0.22
C ASP A 151 2.64 -24.25 -0.29
N LEU A 152 1.60 -23.48 -0.64
CA LEU A 152 1.76 -22.07 -1.01
C LEU A 152 2.31 -21.23 0.16
N LEU A 153 1.90 -21.52 1.40
CA LEU A 153 2.44 -20.87 2.60
C LEU A 153 3.89 -21.26 2.86
N ARG A 154 4.21 -22.57 2.86
CA ARG A 154 5.57 -23.08 3.11
C ARG A 154 6.58 -22.56 2.09
N SER A 155 6.16 -22.41 0.84
CA SER A 155 7.00 -21.87 -0.24
C SER A 155 7.17 -20.34 -0.16
N GLY A 156 6.44 -19.65 0.72
CA GLY A 156 6.44 -18.19 0.82
C GLY A 156 5.80 -17.50 -0.39
N THR A 157 5.06 -18.24 -1.22
CA THR A 157 4.35 -17.68 -2.38
C THR A 157 3.21 -16.77 -1.93
N ILE A 158 2.58 -17.13 -0.82
CA ILE A 158 1.56 -16.32 -0.14
C ILE A 158 1.97 -16.07 1.31
N SER A 159 1.46 -14.98 1.90
CA SER A 159 1.66 -14.63 3.31
C SER A 159 0.36 -14.09 3.92
N ILE A 160 0.15 -14.39 5.20
CA ILE A 160 -1.00 -14.00 6.03
C ILE A 160 -0.50 -13.18 7.22
#